data_AF-A0A847JM36-F1
#
_entry.id   AF-A0A847JM36-F1
#
_cell.length_a   1.000
_cell.length_b   1.000
_cell.length_c   1.000
_cell.angle_alpha   90.00
_cell.angle_beta   90.00
_cell.angle_gamma   90.00
#
_symmetry.space_group_name_H-M   'P 1'
#
loop_
_entity.id
_entity.type
_entity.pdbx_description
1 polymer ?
#
loop_
_entity_poly.entity_id
_entity_poly.type
_entity_poly.pdbx_seq_one_letter_code
_entity_poly.pdbx_strand_id
1 'polypeptide(L)'
;AARFVRFDASIPVIISGENSRRDSELKVFFQRVSQLQTNGSSSSATFLSDHAGILTIDLKGNFEWSHIDQLPAGFVPEVSLGSGSGSDGNVLRGRIRFGLHLETQLSSYWMGGFSLFMGEEPQRYDFLYRFENEQLIMAKAIQVSLRGTTESIDSRFSPVSFYLISK
;
A
#
# COMPACT_ATOMS: atom_id res chain seq x y z
N ALA A 1 -19.02 -32.86 -9.89
CA ALA A 1 -19.55 -32.69 -8.51
C ALA A 1 -19.15 -31.31 -8.01
N ALA A 2 -20.12 -30.43 -7.70
CA ALA A 2 -19.85 -29.13 -7.10
C ALA A 2 -19.47 -29.31 -5.61
N ARG A 3 -18.32 -28.78 -5.19
CA ARG A 3 -17.90 -28.78 -3.78
C ARG A 3 -18.42 -27.49 -3.14
N PHE A 4 -19.46 -27.61 -2.31
CA PHE A 4 -19.97 -26.48 -1.52
C PHE A 4 -19.12 -26.35 -0.25
N VAL A 5 -18.48 -25.19 -0.08
CA VAL A 5 -17.80 -24.84 1.17
C VAL A 5 -18.86 -24.30 2.13
N ARG A 6 -19.08 -24.98 3.25
CA ARG A 6 -19.89 -24.44 4.35
C ARG A 6 -19.08 -23.32 5.00
N PHE A 7 -19.58 -22.10 4.92
CA PHE A 7 -19.07 -21.00 5.72
C PHE A 7 -19.91 -20.92 7.00
N ASP A 8 -19.25 -20.94 8.15
CA ASP A 8 -19.90 -20.82 9.46
C ASP A 8 -20.44 -19.39 9.73
N ALA A 9 -20.13 -18.43 8.85
CA ALA A 9 -20.65 -17.07 8.82
C ALA A 9 -21.15 -16.70 7.42
N SER A 10 -22.13 -15.79 7.33
CA SER A 10 -22.62 -15.32 6.04
C SER A 10 -21.58 -14.46 5.32
N ILE A 11 -21.58 -14.49 3.98
CA ILE A 11 -20.65 -13.71 3.15
C ILE A 11 -20.63 -12.22 3.53
N PRO A 12 -21.76 -11.53 3.79
CA PRO A 12 -21.74 -10.13 4.22
C PRO A 12 -20.99 -9.91 5.54
N VAL A 13 -21.10 -10.83 6.49
CA VAL A 13 -20.39 -10.75 7.78
C VAL A 13 -18.88 -10.89 7.56
N ILE A 14 -18.46 -11.82 6.70
CA ILE A 14 -17.05 -12.00 6.35
C ILE A 14 -16.49 -10.73 5.69
N ILE A 15 -17.21 -10.16 4.72
CA ILE A 15 -16.81 -8.92 4.04
C ILE A 15 -16.72 -7.75 5.03
N SER A 16 -17.71 -7.61 5.91
CA SER A 16 -17.72 -6.55 6.92
C SER A 16 -16.54 -6.68 7.88
N GLY A 17 -16.28 -7.90 8.39
CA GLY A 17 -15.15 -8.16 9.28
C GLY A 17 -13.80 -7.83 8.62
N GLU A 18 -13.63 -8.23 7.36
CA GLU A 18 -12.42 -7.94 6.60
C GLU A 18 -12.25 -6.43 6.34
N ASN A 19 -13.32 -5.69 6.05
CA ASN A 19 -13.26 -4.24 5.93
C ASN A 19 -12.85 -3.57 7.26
N SER A 20 -13.47 -3.96 8.37
CA SER A 20 -13.11 -3.43 9.70
C SER A 20 -11.65 -3.71 10.08
N ARG A 21 -11.12 -4.88 9.70
CA ARG A 21 -9.71 -5.20 9.88
C ARG A 21 -8.82 -4.27 9.05
N ARG A 22 -9.10 -4.08 7.76
CA ARG A 22 -8.32 -3.20 6.88
C ARG A 22 -8.37 -1.72 7.29
N ASP A 23 -9.50 -1.27 7.84
CA ASP A 23 -9.62 0.07 8.44
C ASP A 23 -8.77 0.20 9.72
N SER A 24 -8.69 -0.87 10.51
CA SER A 24 -7.85 -0.91 11.71
C SER A 24 -6.36 -0.86 11.34
N GLU A 25 -5.95 -1.57 10.29
CA GLU A 25 -4.58 -1.52 9.77
C GLU A 25 -4.19 -0.13 9.26
N LEU A 26 -5.10 0.56 8.57
CA LEU A 26 -4.89 1.96 8.17
C LEU A 26 -4.70 2.88 9.39
N LYS A 27 -5.52 2.71 10.43
CA LYS A 27 -5.37 3.46 11.69
C LYS A 27 -4.04 3.18 12.38
N VAL A 28 -3.63 1.92 12.45
CA VAL A 28 -2.33 1.51 13.02
C VAL A 28 -1.17 2.13 12.23
N PHE A 29 -1.26 2.16 10.90
CA PHE A 29 -0.27 2.86 10.06
C PHE A 29 -0.17 4.34 10.45
N PHE A 30 -1.29 5.07 10.55
CA PHE A 30 -1.27 6.49 10.92
C PHE A 30 -0.86 6.73 12.38
N GLN A 31 -1.15 5.81 13.30
CA GLN A 31 -0.60 5.85 14.65
C GLN A 31 0.92 5.75 14.64
N ARG A 32 1.49 4.79 13.88
CA ARG A 32 2.94 4.66 13.66
C ARG A 32 3.53 5.96 13.07
N VAL A 33 2.88 6.56 12.07
CA VAL A 33 3.30 7.86 11.50
C VAL A 33 3.27 8.98 12.54
N SER A 34 2.20 9.08 13.33
CA SER A 34 2.07 10.14 14.34
C SER A 34 3.13 10.07 15.43
N GLN A 35 3.64 8.87 15.75
CA GLN A 35 4.74 8.67 16.69
C GLN A 35 6.08 9.16 16.13
N LEU A 36 6.21 9.25 14.80
CA LEU A 36 7.40 9.76 14.11
C LEU A 36 7.34 11.29 13.89
N GLN A 37 6.21 11.96 14.15
CA GLN A 37 6.06 13.41 13.98
C GLN A 37 5.97 14.15 15.31
N THR A 38 6.54 15.36 15.39
CA THR A 38 6.47 16.22 16.59
C THR A 38 5.25 17.15 16.61
N ASN A 39 4.69 17.48 15.44
CA ASN A 39 3.80 18.64 15.28
C ASN A 39 2.33 18.35 15.60
N GLY A 40 1.95 17.08 15.80
CA GLY A 40 0.56 16.67 15.99
C GLY A 40 -0.10 16.12 14.73
N SER A 41 -1.32 15.60 14.92
CA SER A 41 -2.07 14.76 13.98
C SER A 41 -2.31 15.46 12.62
N SER A 42 -1.55 15.09 11.59
CA SER A 42 -1.77 15.54 10.23
C SER A 42 -2.89 14.73 9.56
N SER A 43 -3.76 15.39 8.79
CA SER A 43 -4.84 14.73 8.02
C SER A 43 -4.33 13.85 6.87
N SER A 44 -3.03 13.93 6.58
CA SER A 44 -2.30 13.14 5.61
C SER A 44 -0.86 12.94 6.05
N ALA A 45 -0.25 11.83 5.60
CA ALA A 45 1.18 11.56 5.71
C ALA A 45 1.81 11.78 4.34
N THR A 46 2.85 12.63 4.26
CA THR A 46 3.61 12.87 3.04
C THR A 46 5.02 12.33 3.23
N PHE A 47 5.45 11.49 2.31
CA PHE A 47 6.76 10.86 2.31
C PHE A 47 7.53 11.24 1.04
N LEU A 48 8.82 11.51 1.17
CA LEU A 48 9.72 11.90 0.08
C LEU A 48 10.85 10.88 -0.08
N SER A 49 11.18 10.55 -1.31
CA SER A 49 12.34 9.72 -1.66
C SER A 49 13.09 10.34 -2.83
N ASP A 50 14.41 10.37 -2.75
CA ASP A 50 15.27 10.88 -3.83
C ASP A 50 15.22 10.01 -5.11
N HIS A 51 14.68 8.80 -5.00
CA HIS A 51 14.61 7.83 -6.11
C HIS A 51 13.21 7.27 -6.34
N ALA A 52 12.26 7.61 -5.47
CA ALA A 52 10.89 7.14 -5.56
C ALA A 52 9.87 8.29 -5.53
N GLY A 53 10.29 9.55 -5.61
CA GLY A 53 9.39 10.70 -5.68
C GLY A 53 8.64 10.95 -4.37
N ILE A 54 7.40 11.44 -4.48
CA ILE A 54 6.61 11.89 -3.32
C ILE A 54 5.35 11.04 -3.21
N LEU A 55 5.17 10.37 -2.08
CA LEU A 55 3.98 9.60 -1.75
C LEU A 55 3.19 10.31 -0.65
N THR A 56 1.97 10.74 -0.94
CA THR A 56 1.03 11.29 0.05
C THR A 56 -0.13 10.32 0.24
N ILE A 57 -0.46 10.01 1.50
CA ILE A 57 -1.58 9.16 1.88
C ILE A 57 -2.47 9.93 2.86
N ASP A 58 -3.78 9.93 2.66
CA ASP A 58 -4.74 10.53 3.59
C ASP A 58 -5.36 9.50 4.55
N LEU A 59 -6.02 9.99 5.61
CA LEU A 59 -6.70 9.15 6.61
C LEU A 59 -7.87 8.31 6.03
N LYS A 60 -8.30 8.57 4.80
CA LYS A 60 -9.36 7.83 4.09
C LYS A 60 -8.79 6.78 3.13
N GLY A 61 -7.46 6.61 3.10
CA GLY A 61 -6.79 5.69 2.19
C GLY A 61 -6.86 6.13 0.73
N ASN A 62 -6.97 7.43 0.46
CA ASN A 62 -6.56 7.97 -0.84
C ASN A 62 -5.05 8.14 -0.84
N PHE A 63 -4.43 7.93 -2.00
CA PHE A 63 -3.03 8.26 -2.19
C PHE A 63 -2.82 9.08 -3.46
N GLU A 64 -1.75 9.87 -3.43
CA GLU A 64 -1.13 10.50 -4.58
C GLU A 64 0.35 10.17 -4.55
N TRP A 65 0.90 9.75 -5.68
CA TRP A 65 2.30 9.41 -5.83
C TRP A 65 2.87 10.11 -7.06
N SER A 66 3.66 11.16 -6.86
CA SER A 66 4.27 11.94 -7.94
C SER A 66 5.76 11.62 -8.14
N HIS A 67 6.30 12.02 -9.29
CA HIS A 67 7.69 11.82 -9.70
C HIS A 67 8.09 10.32 -9.76
N ILE A 68 7.14 9.48 -10.18
CA ILE A 68 7.34 8.03 -10.30
C ILE A 68 8.27 7.62 -11.45
N ASP A 69 8.63 8.54 -12.33
CA ASP A 69 9.55 8.35 -13.45
C ASP A 69 10.97 7.96 -13.02
N GLN A 70 11.30 8.17 -11.74
CA GLN A 70 12.59 7.78 -11.15
C GLN A 70 12.64 6.31 -10.73
N LEU A 71 11.48 5.63 -10.65
CA LEU A 71 11.42 4.24 -10.23
C LEU A 71 11.75 3.30 -11.40
N PRO A 72 12.32 2.11 -11.11
CA PRO A 72 12.51 1.08 -12.11
C PRO A 72 11.17 0.72 -12.80
N ALA A 73 11.23 0.50 -14.11
CA ALA A 73 10.07 0.09 -14.90
C ALA A 73 9.38 -1.14 -14.29
N GLY A 74 8.06 -1.08 -14.18
CA GLY A 74 7.25 -2.10 -13.54
C GLY A 74 7.28 -2.10 -12.00
N PHE A 75 7.97 -1.20 -11.30
CA PHE A 75 7.87 -1.08 -9.83
C PHE A 75 6.47 -0.59 -9.43
N VAL A 76 6.08 0.54 -10.01
CA VAL A 76 4.72 1.08 -9.99
C VAL A 76 3.95 0.60 -11.23
N PRO A 77 2.62 0.66 -11.23
CA PRO A 77 1.85 0.37 -12.43
C PRO A 77 2.16 1.33 -13.56
N GLU A 78 2.26 0.73 -14.74
CA GLU A 78 2.30 1.43 -16.01
C GLU A 78 0.87 1.81 -16.38
N VAL A 79 0.37 2.90 -15.81
CA VAL A 79 -0.91 3.46 -16.24
C VAL A 79 -0.71 4.15 -17.59
N SER A 80 -1.38 3.64 -18.63
CA SER A 80 -1.63 4.42 -19.84
C SER A 80 -2.41 5.65 -19.39
N LEU A 81 -1.80 6.84 -19.47
CA LEU A 81 -2.42 8.12 -19.13
C LEU A 81 -3.58 8.45 -20.09
N GLY A 82 -4.69 7.73 -19.97
CA GLY A 82 -5.88 7.90 -20.78
C GLY A 82 -6.75 9.00 -20.20
N SER A 83 -6.86 10.12 -20.93
CA SER A 83 -7.91 11.17 -20.95
C SER A 83 -8.49 11.78 -19.65
N GLY A 84 -8.11 11.30 -18.47
CA GLY A 84 -8.44 11.88 -17.16
C GLY A 84 -7.21 12.29 -16.36
N SER A 85 -6.01 11.98 -16.87
CA SER A 85 -4.78 12.60 -16.37
C SER A 85 -4.77 14.03 -16.87
N GLY A 86 -4.88 14.99 -15.95
CA GLY A 86 -4.34 16.32 -16.20
C GLY A 86 -2.89 16.20 -16.70
N SER A 87 -2.40 17.25 -17.34
CA SER A 87 -1.09 17.39 -17.99
C SER A 87 0.17 17.01 -17.19
N ASP A 88 0.04 16.43 -16.00
CA ASP A 88 1.14 16.05 -15.09
C ASP A 88 1.45 14.55 -15.24
N GLY A 89 2.17 14.19 -16.30
CA GLY A 89 2.37 12.80 -16.75
C GLY A 89 3.06 11.82 -15.79
N ASN A 90 3.45 12.23 -14.57
CA ASN A 90 4.20 11.40 -13.62
C ASN A 90 3.52 11.30 -12.24
N VAL A 91 2.18 11.40 -12.18
CA VAL A 91 1.41 11.32 -10.94
C VAL A 91 0.42 10.16 -10.99
N LEU A 92 0.55 9.23 -10.04
CA LEU A 92 -0.43 8.18 -9.78
C LEU A 92 -1.39 8.62 -8.68
N ARG A 93 -2.69 8.41 -8.89
CA ARG A 93 -3.72 8.64 -7.87
C ARG A 93 -4.62 7.43 -7.75
N GLY A 94 -5.09 7.17 -6.55
CA GLY A 94 -6.00 6.05 -6.33
C GLY A 94 -6.30 5.78 -4.87
N ARG A 95 -6.64 4.53 -4.59
CA ARG A 95 -6.93 4.03 -3.25
C ARG A 95 -5.83 3.10 -2.77
N ILE A 96 -5.43 3.26 -1.52
CA ILE A 96 -4.55 2.33 -0.80
C ILE A 96 -5.39 1.55 0.20
N ARG A 97 -5.19 0.24 0.27
CA ARG A 97 -5.95 -0.64 1.18
C ARG A 97 -4.98 -1.53 1.95
N PHE A 98 -4.84 -1.23 3.23
CA PHE A 98 -3.91 -1.90 4.13
C PHE A 98 -4.42 -3.27 4.56
N GLY A 99 -3.50 -4.05 5.13
CA GLY A 99 -3.82 -5.33 5.75
C GLY A 99 -3.61 -6.52 4.82
N LEU A 100 -2.65 -6.49 3.91
CA LEU A 100 -2.24 -7.74 3.24
C LEU A 100 -1.79 -8.75 4.30
N HIS A 101 -2.31 -9.97 4.21
CA HIS A 101 -1.85 -11.06 5.06
C HIS A 101 -0.44 -11.43 4.60
N LEU A 102 0.52 -11.45 5.52
CA LEU A 102 1.89 -11.82 5.21
C LEU A 102 2.15 -13.24 5.70
N GLU A 103 2.94 -14.00 4.95
CA GLU A 103 3.49 -15.25 5.47
C GLU A 103 4.41 -14.97 6.67
N THR A 104 4.55 -15.95 7.57
CA THR A 104 5.35 -15.86 8.79
C THR A 104 6.74 -15.27 8.57
N GLN A 105 7.44 -15.71 7.53
CA GLN A 105 8.79 -15.23 7.21
C GLN A 105 8.79 -13.72 6.91
N LEU A 106 7.84 -13.24 6.12
CA LEU A 106 7.72 -11.82 5.80
C LEU A 106 7.28 -11.01 7.02
N SER A 107 6.34 -11.52 7.82
CA SER A 107 5.87 -10.84 9.04
C SER A 107 6.94 -10.67 10.11
N SER A 108 8.04 -11.44 10.05
CA SER A 108 9.19 -11.27 10.96
C SER A 108 10.05 -10.03 10.64
N TYR A 109 9.99 -9.54 9.39
CA TYR A 109 10.84 -8.46 8.88
C TYR A 109 10.04 -7.21 8.45
N TRP A 110 8.74 -7.38 8.16
CA TRP A 110 7.82 -6.36 7.63
C TRP A 110 6.66 -6.10 8.59
N MET A 111 6.29 -4.82 8.75
CA MET A 111 5.25 -4.37 9.69
C MET A 111 3.82 -4.43 9.13
N GLY A 112 3.68 -4.80 7.85
CA GLY A 112 2.42 -5.03 7.16
C GLY A 112 2.56 -4.95 5.65
N GLY A 113 1.44 -5.06 4.95
CA GLY A 113 1.37 -4.80 3.51
C GLY A 113 0.09 -4.10 3.10
N PHE A 114 0.10 -3.50 1.92
CA PHE A 114 -1.04 -2.81 1.34
C PHE A 114 -1.11 -3.01 -0.17
N SER A 115 -2.31 -2.81 -0.70
CA SER A 115 -2.56 -2.78 -2.14
C SER A 115 -2.83 -1.36 -2.61
N LEU A 116 -2.20 -0.95 -3.70
CA LEU A 116 -2.59 0.23 -4.48
C LEU A 116 -3.60 -0.19 -5.55
N PHE A 117 -4.67 0.58 -5.67
CA PHE A 117 -5.70 0.45 -6.71
C PHE A 117 -5.77 1.76 -7.49
N MET A 118 -5.54 1.70 -8.80
CA MET A 118 -5.52 2.86 -9.69
C MET A 118 -6.45 2.66 -10.89
N GLY A 119 -7.01 3.76 -11.41
CA GLY A 119 -7.98 3.74 -12.51
C GLY A 119 -9.37 3.25 -12.06
N GLU A 120 -10.30 3.16 -13.02
CA GLU A 120 -11.68 2.69 -12.76
C GLU A 120 -11.86 1.18 -13.02
N GLU A 121 -11.08 0.59 -13.95
CA GLU A 121 -10.69 -0.82 -13.83
C GLU A 121 -9.45 -0.89 -12.92
N PRO A 122 -9.56 -1.45 -11.69
CA PRO A 122 -8.56 -1.29 -10.66
C PRO A 122 -7.36 -2.22 -10.90
N GLN A 123 -6.28 -1.69 -11.47
CA GLN A 123 -5.00 -2.39 -11.44
C GLN A 123 -4.51 -2.46 -9.99
N ARG A 124 -4.27 -3.68 -9.50
CA ARG A 124 -3.84 -3.95 -8.12
C ARG A 124 -2.33 -4.18 -8.07
N TYR A 125 -1.63 -3.37 -7.29
CA TYR A 125 -0.20 -3.54 -7.01
C TYR A 125 0.02 -3.67 -5.52
N ASP A 126 0.68 -4.74 -5.11
CA ASP A 126 0.86 -5.10 -3.71
C ASP A 126 2.26 -4.73 -3.23
N PHE A 127 2.34 -4.19 -2.01
CA PHE A 127 3.57 -3.76 -1.38
C PHE A 127 3.61 -4.20 0.08
N LEU A 128 4.81 -4.47 0.57
CA LEU A 128 5.11 -4.61 1.99
C LEU A 128 5.71 -3.32 2.50
N TYR A 129 5.51 -3.03 3.77
CA TYR A 129 6.11 -1.86 4.41
C TYR A 129 6.65 -2.13 5.81
N ARG A 130 7.69 -1.39 6.18
CA ARG A 130 8.11 -1.23 7.58
C ARG A 130 8.53 0.21 7.84
N PHE A 131 8.56 0.58 9.11
CA PHE A 131 9.23 1.80 9.54
C PHE A 131 10.60 1.44 10.09
N GLU A 132 11.64 2.12 9.63
CA GLU A 132 13.02 1.93 10.06
C GLU A 132 13.74 3.28 10.00
N ASN A 133 14.41 3.67 11.09
CA ASN A 133 15.14 4.94 11.18
C ASN A 133 14.31 6.16 10.72
N GLU A 134 13.05 6.25 11.20
CA GLU A 134 12.10 7.32 10.84
C GLU A 134 11.69 7.37 9.36
N GLN A 135 12.03 6.34 8.59
CA GLN A 135 11.69 6.20 7.18
C GLN A 135 10.63 5.11 6.97
N LEU A 136 9.76 5.33 6.00
CA LEU A 136 8.91 4.30 5.43
C LEU A 136 9.73 3.52 4.41
N ILE A 137 9.94 2.24 4.64
CA ILE A 137 10.58 1.32 3.68
C ILE A 137 9.48 0.53 2.99
N MET A 138 9.49 0.50 1.66
CA MET A 138 8.52 -0.26 0.85
C MET A 138 9.21 -1.28 -0.05
N ALA A 139 8.64 -2.47 -0.19
CA ALA A 139 9.05 -3.47 -1.17
C ALA A 139 7.86 -3.97 -1.98
N LYS A 140 8.07 -4.24 -3.27
CA LYS A 140 7.03 -4.76 -4.16
C LYS A 140 6.77 -6.24 -3.87
N ALA A 141 5.51 -6.64 -3.74
CA ALA A 141 5.11 -8.04 -3.66
C ALA A 141 4.88 -8.63 -5.07
N ILE A 142 5.12 -9.94 -5.23
CA ILE A 142 4.90 -10.65 -6.50
C ILE A 142 3.88 -11.78 -6.39
N GLN A 143 3.75 -12.41 -5.22
CA GLN A 143 2.94 -13.62 -5.05
C GLN A 143 1.92 -13.46 -3.94
N VAL A 144 0.64 -13.50 -4.31
CA VAL A 144 -0.48 -13.66 -3.38
C VAL A 144 -1.02 -15.07 -3.58
N SER A 145 -0.98 -15.86 -2.52
CA SER A 145 -1.50 -17.22 -2.50
C SER A 145 -2.99 -17.26 -2.81
N LEU A 146 -3.52 -18.44 -3.14
CA LEU A 146 -4.97 -18.67 -3.26
C LEU A 146 -5.75 -18.32 -1.98
N ARG A 147 -5.05 -18.22 -0.83
CA ARG A 147 -5.62 -17.84 0.47
C ARG A 147 -5.52 -16.33 0.73
N GLY A 148 -5.02 -15.55 -0.22
CA GLY A 148 -4.86 -14.10 -0.06
C GLY A 148 -3.66 -13.69 0.78
N THR A 149 -2.67 -14.59 0.94
CA THR A 149 -1.45 -14.33 1.71
C THR A 149 -0.31 -13.96 0.78
N THR A 150 0.37 -12.85 1.04
CA THR A 150 1.60 -12.47 0.38
C THR A 150 2.74 -13.37 0.86
N GLU A 151 3.34 -14.11 -0.08
CA GLU A 151 4.36 -15.14 0.19
C GLU A 151 5.78 -14.65 -0.14
N SER A 152 5.93 -13.70 -1.07
CA SER A 152 7.25 -13.24 -1.50
C SER A 152 7.28 -11.79 -1.98
N ILE A 153 8.49 -11.24 -1.93
CA ILE A 153 8.86 -9.95 -2.50
C ILE A 153 9.40 -10.18 -3.91
N ASP A 154 9.10 -9.26 -4.81
CA ASP A 154 9.68 -9.24 -6.15
C ASP A 154 11.16 -8.87 -6.09
N SER A 155 12.03 -9.87 -6.16
CA SER A 155 13.49 -9.71 -6.03
C SER A 155 14.13 -8.91 -7.17
N ARG A 156 13.39 -8.64 -8.25
CA ARG A 156 13.85 -7.73 -9.32
C ARG A 156 13.93 -6.28 -8.85
N PHE A 157 13.20 -5.94 -7.79
CA PHE A 157 13.14 -4.60 -7.24
C PHE A 157 13.73 -4.58 -5.83
N SER A 158 14.66 -3.66 -5.60
CA SER A 158 15.14 -3.39 -4.25
C SER A 158 14.08 -2.61 -3.46
N PRO A 159 14.02 -2.77 -2.12
CA PRO A 159 13.21 -1.90 -1.29
C PRO A 159 13.59 -0.43 -1.48
N VAL A 160 12.60 0.45 -1.39
CA VAL A 160 12.76 1.91 -1.49
C VAL A 160 12.41 2.57 -0.18
N SER A 161 13.22 3.55 0.20
CA SER A 161 13.05 4.32 1.42
C SER A 161 12.41 5.66 1.14
N PHE A 162 11.50 6.08 2.01
CA PHE A 162 10.88 7.39 1.99
C PHE A 162 10.98 8.05 3.36
N TYR A 163 11.44 9.29 3.39
CA TYR A 163 11.49 10.13 4.57
C TYR A 163 10.13 10.77 4.81
N LEU A 164 9.64 10.71 6.04
CA LEU A 164 8.42 11.39 6.41
C LEU A 164 8.68 12.91 6.45
N ILE A 165 7.90 13.68 5.70
CA ILE A 165 7.93 15.14 5.77
C ILE A 165 7.02 15.57 6.92
N SER A 166 7.61 16.16 7.97
CA SER A 166 6.84 16.89 8.98
C SER A 166 6.48 18.26 8.42
N LYS A 167 5.19 18.55 8.25
CA LYS A 167 4.71 19.92 8.02
C LYS A 167 4.54 20.65 9.33
#